data_AF-A0A916DP36-F1
#
_entry.id   AF-A0A916DP36-F1
#
_cell.length_a   1.000
_cell.length_b   1.000
_cell.length_c   1.000
_cell.angle_alpha   90.00
_cell.angle_beta   90.00
_cell.angle_gamma   90.00
#
_symmetry.space_group_name_H-M   'P 1'
#
loop_
_entity.id
_entity.type
_entity.pdbx_description
1 polymer ?
#
loop_
_entity_poly.entity_id
_entity_poly.type
_entity_poly.pdbx_seq_one_letter_code
_entity_poly.pdbx_strand_id
1 'polypeptide(L)'
;MNTSFLSIFLGLFILGISACVSTKKTPDQEQHYLPPILQNIQLGMPKNEVLSLRSQAYPVHSFQATPREIYTEDIAAELYSSVYYLFAKTAKNELVEINILHPSEEKAAQTILDYFGEPKNDKQNQWHKTLKDGTIVYASWHKQKVFIYLDKKPLPLEKTYKE
;
A
#
# COMPACT_ATOMS: atom_id res chain seq x y z
N MET A 1 66.93 -23.39 -37.68
CA MET A 1 65.57 -22.91 -37.35
C MET A 1 65.70 -21.45 -36.98
N ASN A 2 65.34 -20.56 -37.90
CA ASN A 2 65.56 -19.13 -37.76
C ASN A 2 64.48 -18.50 -36.87
N THR A 3 64.96 -17.60 -36.03
CA THR A 3 64.24 -16.66 -35.18
C THR A 3 63.49 -15.62 -36.02
N SER A 4 62.35 -15.15 -35.52
CA SER A 4 61.80 -13.82 -35.85
C SER A 4 60.97 -13.30 -34.69
N PHE A 5 61.56 -12.31 -34.01
CA PHE A 5 60.88 -11.30 -33.21
C PHE A 5 60.07 -10.39 -34.14
N LEU A 6 58.84 -10.02 -33.77
CA LEU A 6 58.34 -8.67 -34.01
C LEU A 6 57.24 -8.30 -33.00
N SER A 7 57.59 -7.34 -32.16
CA SER A 7 56.70 -6.56 -31.30
C SER A 7 55.64 -5.83 -32.12
N ILE A 8 54.49 -5.49 -31.50
CA ILE A 8 53.89 -4.13 -31.51
C ILE A 8 52.62 -4.12 -30.63
N PHE A 9 52.73 -3.32 -29.56
CA PHE A 9 51.78 -2.38 -28.99
C PHE A 9 50.31 -2.78 -28.67
N LEU A 10 50.03 -2.69 -27.36
CA LEU A 10 49.16 -1.67 -26.75
C LEU A 10 47.69 -1.63 -27.17
N GLY A 11 46.82 -2.03 -26.23
CA GLY A 11 45.39 -1.79 -26.28
C GLY A 11 44.71 -2.09 -24.95
N LEU A 12 44.91 -1.21 -23.97
CA LEU A 12 44.02 -1.07 -22.82
C LEU A 12 42.59 -0.85 -23.34
N PHE A 13 41.66 -1.74 -23.01
CA PHE A 13 40.27 -1.32 -22.81
C PHE A 13 39.65 -2.17 -21.69
N ILE A 14 39.76 -1.62 -20.49
CA ILE A 14 38.88 -1.94 -19.37
C ILE A 14 37.50 -1.41 -19.77
N LEU A 15 36.69 -2.22 -20.47
CA LEU A 15 35.24 -2.06 -20.50
C LEU A 15 34.75 -2.80 -19.26
N GLY A 16 34.64 -2.12 -18.13
CA GLY A 16 33.53 -1.21 -17.94
C GLY A 16 32.42 -2.01 -17.26
N ILE A 17 32.67 -2.34 -16.00
CA ILE A 17 31.64 -2.78 -15.05
C ILE A 17 30.74 -1.57 -14.83
N SER A 18 29.84 -1.30 -15.76
CA SER A 18 28.64 -0.51 -15.45
C SER A 18 27.58 -1.52 -15.06
N ALA A 19 27.58 -1.82 -13.76
CA ALA A 19 26.37 -2.23 -13.09
C ALA A 19 25.26 -1.27 -13.56
N CYS A 20 24.30 -1.79 -14.32
CA CYS A 20 22.97 -1.19 -14.36
C CYS A 20 22.40 -1.35 -12.95
N VAL A 21 22.85 -0.49 -12.04
CA VAL A 21 22.04 -0.10 -10.90
C VAL A 21 20.91 0.66 -11.55
N SER A 22 19.84 -0.07 -11.87
CA SER A 22 18.53 0.50 -12.10
C SER A 22 18.15 1.12 -10.76
N THR A 23 18.65 2.33 -10.51
CA THR A 23 18.05 3.25 -9.57
C THR A 23 16.71 3.60 -10.21
N LYS A 24 15.73 2.69 -10.04
CA LYS A 24 14.34 3.09 -10.00
C LYS A 24 14.33 4.23 -9.00
N LYS A 25 14.22 5.46 -9.51
CA LYS A 25 13.93 6.62 -8.68
C LYS A 25 12.61 6.29 -8.01
N THR A 26 12.69 5.75 -6.81
CA THR A 26 11.54 5.51 -5.95
C THR A 26 10.96 6.88 -5.67
N PRO A 27 9.83 7.27 -6.29
CA PRO A 27 9.36 8.65 -6.25
C PRO A 27 8.83 8.92 -4.86
N ASP A 28 9.58 9.64 -4.02
CA ASP A 28 9.17 10.23 -2.72
C ASP A 28 8.14 9.38 -1.92
N GLN A 29 8.32 8.05 -1.94
CA GLN A 29 7.34 7.08 -1.43
C GLN A 29 7.25 7.11 0.09
N GLU A 30 8.15 7.84 0.76
CA GLU A 30 8.16 7.94 2.21
C GLU A 30 6.97 8.73 2.76
N GLN A 31 6.31 9.57 1.95
CA GLN A 31 5.17 10.39 2.42
C GLN A 31 3.80 9.79 2.13
N HIS A 32 3.63 9.15 0.97
CA HIS A 32 2.32 8.73 0.50
C HIS A 32 2.07 7.25 0.80
N TYR A 33 0.99 6.99 1.54
CA TYR A 33 0.54 5.63 1.90
C TYR A 33 -0.83 5.28 1.29
N LEU A 34 -1.42 6.21 0.53
CA LEU A 34 -2.68 6.02 -0.18
C LEU A 34 -2.50 6.27 -1.67
N PRO A 35 -3.24 5.55 -2.53
CA PRO A 35 -3.23 5.79 -3.97
C PRO A 35 -3.79 7.16 -4.37
N PRO A 36 -3.39 7.69 -5.55
CA PRO A 36 -3.86 8.98 -6.08
C PRO A 36 -5.38 9.11 -6.14
N ILE A 37 -6.11 8.00 -6.27
CA ILE A 37 -7.57 8.03 -6.25
C ILE A 37 -8.14 8.55 -4.92
N LEU A 38 -7.34 8.54 -3.85
CA LEU A 38 -7.66 9.05 -2.52
C LEU A 38 -6.84 10.30 -2.19
N GLN A 39 -6.42 11.05 -3.21
CA GLN A 39 -5.74 12.33 -2.99
C GLN A 39 -6.59 13.24 -2.07
N ASN A 40 -5.91 13.94 -1.16
CA ASN A 40 -6.51 14.81 -0.15
C ASN A 40 -7.30 14.08 0.95
N ILE A 41 -7.36 12.75 0.95
CA ILE A 41 -7.85 11.96 2.08
C ILE A 41 -6.65 11.49 2.90
N GLN A 42 -6.82 11.50 4.23
CA GLN A 42 -5.88 10.88 5.15
C GLN A 42 -6.65 10.26 6.32
N LEU A 43 -6.09 9.20 6.91
CA LEU A 43 -6.55 8.69 8.18
C LEU A 43 -6.44 9.77 9.26
N GLY A 44 -7.37 9.78 10.20
CA GLY A 44 -7.55 10.82 11.22
C GLY A 44 -8.43 11.99 10.76
N MET A 45 -8.75 12.10 9.47
CA MET A 45 -9.60 13.16 8.96
C MET A 45 -11.05 13.04 9.48
N PRO A 46 -11.72 14.13 9.87
CA PRO A 46 -13.12 14.11 10.29
C PRO A 46 -14.07 13.60 9.21
N LYS A 47 -15.10 12.83 9.59
CA LYS A 47 -16.10 12.29 8.65
C LYS A 47 -16.66 13.31 7.67
N ASN A 48 -17.07 14.48 8.16
CA ASN A 48 -17.71 15.49 7.31
C ASN A 48 -16.77 16.04 6.24
N GLU A 49 -15.47 16.10 6.49
CA GLU A 49 -14.46 16.53 5.52
C GLU A 49 -14.20 15.42 4.49
N VAL A 50 -14.09 14.17 4.93
CA VAL A 50 -13.97 13.03 4.00
C VAL A 50 -15.18 12.96 3.07
N LEU A 51 -16.40 13.06 3.61
CA LEU A 51 -17.63 12.97 2.80
C LEU A 51 -17.85 14.19 1.90
N SER A 52 -17.30 15.36 2.22
CA SER A 52 -17.33 16.52 1.30
C SER A 52 -16.39 16.33 0.12
N LEU A 53 -15.23 15.71 0.35
CA LEU A 53 -14.26 15.33 -0.69
C LEU A 53 -14.73 14.13 -1.51
N ARG A 54 -15.51 13.21 -0.91
CA ARG A 54 -16.05 11.99 -1.53
C ARG A 54 -17.57 12.05 -1.64
N SER A 55 -18.07 13.03 -2.39
CA SER A 55 -19.50 13.31 -2.54
C SER A 55 -20.33 12.17 -3.12
N GLN A 56 -19.70 11.18 -3.78
CA GLN A 56 -20.36 9.98 -4.29
C GLN A 56 -20.42 8.83 -3.27
N ALA A 57 -19.81 8.99 -2.09
CA ALA A 57 -19.83 7.97 -1.06
C ALA A 57 -21.20 7.86 -0.40
N TYR A 58 -21.71 6.64 -0.29
CA TYR A 58 -23.01 6.34 0.33
C TYR A 58 -22.83 5.39 1.52
N PRO A 59 -23.71 5.49 2.55
CA PRO A 59 -23.59 4.66 3.74
C PRO A 59 -23.90 3.20 3.40
N VAL A 60 -23.14 2.28 4.00
CA VAL A 60 -23.41 0.85 3.93
C VAL A 60 -23.49 0.26 5.33
N HIS A 61 -24.46 -0.63 5.51
CA HIS A 61 -24.65 -1.33 6.77
C HIS A 61 -23.92 -2.67 6.72
N SER A 62 -23.10 -2.92 7.74
CA SER A 62 -22.61 -4.28 8.01
C SER A 62 -23.73 -5.08 8.66
N PHE A 63 -23.95 -6.30 8.19
CA PHE A 63 -24.88 -7.26 8.80
C PHE A 63 -24.52 -7.60 10.26
N GLN A 64 -23.25 -7.43 10.62
CA GLN A 64 -22.75 -7.55 11.98
C GLN A 64 -22.58 -6.17 12.61
N ALA A 65 -22.87 -6.03 13.89
CA ALA A 65 -22.63 -4.80 14.63
C ALA A 65 -21.14 -4.45 14.60
N THR A 66 -20.78 -3.48 13.78
CA THR A 66 -19.41 -2.95 13.71
C THR A 66 -19.30 -1.75 14.65
N PRO A 67 -18.15 -1.55 15.31
CA PRO A 67 -17.87 -0.32 16.05
C PRO A 67 -17.57 0.88 15.13
N ARG A 68 -17.83 0.72 13.82
CA ARG A 68 -17.46 1.66 12.76
C ARG A 68 -18.70 2.05 11.96
N GLU A 69 -18.79 3.31 11.58
CA GLU A 69 -19.71 3.77 10.54
C GLU A 69 -19.01 3.57 9.19
N ILE A 70 -19.71 3.01 8.20
CA ILE A 70 -19.09 2.61 6.93
C ILE A 70 -19.77 3.35 5.80
N TYR A 71 -18.97 4.01 4.97
CA TYR A 71 -19.40 4.53 3.68
C TYR A 71 -18.62 3.83 2.59
N THR A 72 -19.19 3.74 1.40
CA THR A 72 -18.48 3.22 0.24
C THR A 72 -18.77 4.08 -0.98
N GLU A 73 -17.83 4.09 -1.92
CA GLU A 73 -18.07 4.58 -3.26
C GLU A 73 -17.59 3.52 -4.25
N ASP A 74 -18.37 3.31 -5.30
CA ASP A 74 -17.99 2.48 -6.42
C ASP A 74 -17.13 3.29 -7.39
N ILE A 75 -16.08 2.66 -7.88
CA ILE A 75 -15.08 3.28 -8.73
C ILE A 75 -15.06 2.52 -10.05
N ALA A 76 -15.39 3.21 -11.14
CA ALA A 76 -15.25 2.68 -12.49
C ALA A 76 -13.84 2.96 -13.03
N ALA A 77 -12.81 2.42 -12.38
CA ALA A 77 -11.41 2.59 -12.78
C ALA A 77 -10.74 1.24 -13.05
N GLU A 78 -9.69 1.24 -13.88
CA GLU A 78 -8.95 0.03 -14.24
C GLU A 78 -8.32 -0.68 -13.02
N LEU A 79 -7.94 0.08 -12.00
CA LEU A 79 -7.18 -0.42 -10.85
C LEU A 79 -8.03 -0.68 -9.60
N TYR A 80 -9.21 -0.07 -9.50
CA TYR A 80 -10.02 -0.07 -8.27
C TYR A 80 -11.49 -0.26 -8.60
N SER A 81 -12.16 -1.10 -7.83
CA SER A 81 -13.59 -1.37 -7.98
C SER A 81 -14.43 -0.57 -6.99
N SER A 82 -13.99 -0.46 -5.74
CA SER A 82 -14.66 0.36 -4.72
C SER A 82 -13.74 0.70 -3.57
N VAL A 83 -14.08 1.77 -2.86
CA VAL A 83 -13.40 2.16 -1.62
C VAL A 83 -14.41 2.21 -0.49
N TYR A 84 -14.02 1.72 0.68
CA TYR A 84 -14.80 1.77 1.91
C TYR A 84 -14.07 2.65 2.92
N TYR A 85 -14.81 3.60 3.48
CA TYR A 85 -14.38 4.53 4.52
C TYR A 85 -14.98 4.10 5.84
N LEU A 86 -14.14 3.74 6.81
CA LEU A 86 -14.58 3.27 8.11
C LEU A 86 -14.23 4.32 9.16
N PHE A 87 -15.27 4.97 9.69
CA PHE A 87 -15.16 6.01 10.71
C PHE A 87 -15.35 5.42 12.10
N ALA A 88 -14.59 5.92 13.08
CA ALA A 88 -14.76 5.54 14.48
C ALA A 88 -16.11 6.05 15.01
N LYS A 89 -16.84 5.25 15.79
CA LYS A 89 -18.05 5.71 16.49
C LYS A 89 -17.70 6.46 17.79
N THR A 90 -16.92 7.52 17.66
CA THR A 90 -16.48 8.38 18.78
C THR A 90 -16.98 9.80 18.57
N ALA A 91 -16.80 10.70 19.56
CA ALA A 91 -17.23 12.09 19.43
C ALA A 91 -16.64 12.83 18.20
N LYS A 92 -15.46 12.40 17.74
CA LYS A 92 -14.78 13.03 16.59
C LYS A 92 -15.11 12.40 15.24
N ASN A 93 -15.68 11.19 15.20
CA ASN A 93 -16.01 10.45 13.98
C ASN A 93 -14.88 10.48 12.93
N GLU A 94 -13.65 10.20 13.33
CA GLU A 94 -12.47 10.27 12.46
C GLU A 94 -12.38 9.02 11.56
N LEU A 95 -11.82 9.20 10.36
CA LEU A 95 -11.51 8.12 9.43
C LEU A 95 -10.37 7.29 9.98
N VAL A 96 -10.63 6.04 10.37
CA VAL A 96 -9.64 5.18 11.04
C VAL A 96 -9.20 3.99 10.19
N GLU A 97 -9.93 3.71 9.10
CA GLU A 97 -9.55 2.69 8.13
C GLU A 97 -10.15 2.97 6.76
N ILE A 98 -9.38 2.62 5.74
CA ILE A 98 -9.78 2.61 4.35
C ILE A 98 -9.57 1.21 3.80
N ASN A 99 -10.61 0.66 3.16
CA ASN A 99 -10.50 -0.60 2.44
C ASN A 99 -10.67 -0.35 0.96
N ILE A 100 -9.71 -0.81 0.15
CA ILE A 100 -9.71 -0.63 -1.29
C ILE A 100 -9.94 -1.99 -1.93
N LEU A 101 -11.08 -2.15 -2.59
CA LEU A 101 -11.40 -3.33 -3.40
C LEU A 101 -10.85 -3.14 -4.81
N HIS A 102 -10.16 -4.15 -5.30
CA HIS A 102 -9.55 -4.17 -6.62
C HIS A 102 -10.26 -5.18 -7.53
N PRO A 103 -10.11 -5.08 -8.86
CA PRO A 103 -10.68 -6.04 -9.80
C PRO A 103 -10.07 -7.45 -9.68
N SER A 104 -8.84 -7.56 -9.16
CA SER A 104 -8.13 -8.83 -9.03
C SER A 104 -7.19 -8.85 -7.82
N GLU A 105 -6.76 -10.06 -7.44
CA GLU A 105 -5.81 -10.28 -6.35
C GLU A 105 -4.47 -9.64 -6.68
N GLU A 106 -4.01 -9.78 -7.92
CA GLU A 106 -2.76 -9.23 -8.42
C GLU A 106 -2.73 -7.69 -8.35
N LYS A 107 -3.86 -7.01 -8.64
CA LYS A 107 -3.96 -5.55 -8.52
C LYS A 107 -3.92 -5.06 -7.08
N ALA A 108 -4.50 -5.84 -6.17
CA ALA A 108 -4.44 -5.54 -4.74
C ALA A 108 -3.03 -5.79 -4.18
N ALA A 109 -2.35 -6.85 -4.61
CA ALA A 109 -0.93 -7.10 -4.32
C ALA A 109 -0.04 -5.96 -4.84
N GLN A 110 -0.26 -5.51 -6.07
CA GLN A 110 0.52 -4.40 -6.63
C GLN A 110 0.34 -3.12 -5.81
N THR A 111 -0.90 -2.80 -5.42
CA THR A 111 -1.17 -1.61 -4.59
C THR A 111 -0.45 -1.68 -3.25
N ILE A 112 -0.46 -2.83 -2.54
CA ILE A 112 0.26 -2.90 -1.26
C ILE A 112 1.78 -2.72 -1.47
N LEU A 113 2.35 -3.28 -2.53
CA LEU A 113 3.77 -3.11 -2.86
C LEU A 113 4.10 -1.66 -3.20
N ASP A 114 3.27 -1.00 -4.00
CA ASP A 114 3.48 0.39 -4.44
C ASP A 114 3.49 1.39 -3.26
N TYR A 115 2.63 1.17 -2.27
CA TYR A 115 2.45 2.12 -1.15
C TYR A 115 3.10 1.71 0.15
N PHE A 116 3.37 0.42 0.38
CA PHE A 116 3.94 -0.09 1.64
C PHE A 116 5.26 -0.85 1.46
N GLY A 117 5.63 -1.21 0.22
CA GLY A 117 6.85 -1.92 -0.11
C GLY A 117 6.75 -3.43 0.10
N GLU A 118 7.89 -4.10 -0.07
CA GLU A 118 7.99 -5.55 0.09
C GLU A 118 7.66 -5.99 1.53
N PRO A 119 6.95 -7.12 1.71
CA PRO A 119 6.73 -7.68 3.03
C PRO A 119 8.06 -8.02 3.70
N LYS A 120 8.20 -7.71 4.99
CA LYS A 120 9.38 -8.13 5.79
C LYS A 120 9.39 -9.64 6.06
N ASN A 121 8.24 -10.29 5.93
CA ASN A 121 8.05 -11.71 6.14
C ASN A 121 6.87 -12.21 5.30
N ASP A 122 7.12 -13.15 4.39
CA ASP A 122 6.10 -13.74 3.49
C ASP A 122 4.93 -14.41 4.22
N LYS A 123 5.11 -14.74 5.52
CA LYS A 123 4.07 -15.34 6.36
C LYS A 123 3.13 -14.30 6.99
N GLN A 124 3.41 -13.01 6.87
CA GLN A 124 2.60 -11.95 7.45
C GLN A 124 2.25 -10.89 6.40
N ASN A 125 0.99 -10.91 5.94
CA ASN A 125 0.40 -9.83 5.13
C ASN A 125 0.16 -8.58 5.98
N GLN A 126 1.20 -8.06 6.63
CA GLN A 126 1.14 -6.88 7.48
C GLN A 126 2.32 -5.95 7.21
N TRP A 127 1.98 -4.69 6.95
CA TRP A 127 2.91 -3.61 6.71
C TRP A 127 2.67 -2.49 7.69
N HIS A 128 3.68 -1.65 7.89
CA HIS A 128 3.52 -0.35 8.50
C HIS A 128 4.42 0.68 7.84
N LYS A 129 4.01 1.94 7.92
CA LYS A 129 4.82 3.11 7.61
C LYS A 129 4.69 4.12 8.74
N THR A 130 5.81 4.76 9.08
CA THR A 130 5.83 5.91 10.00
C THR A 130 5.89 7.18 9.15
N LEU A 131 4.87 8.03 9.25
CA LEU A 131 4.79 9.29 8.53
C LEU A 131 5.70 10.36 9.20
N LYS A 132 5.94 11.48 8.52
CA LYS A 132 6.82 12.56 9.01
C LYS A 132 6.36 13.18 10.34
N ASP A 133 5.07 13.14 10.63
CA ASP A 133 4.48 13.62 11.88
C ASP A 133 4.56 12.59 13.03
N GLY A 134 5.15 11.41 12.78
CA GLY A 134 5.26 10.31 13.73
C GLY A 134 4.08 9.34 13.73
N THR A 135 3.03 9.60 12.95
CA THR A 135 1.86 8.71 12.82
C THR A 135 2.29 7.38 12.21
N ILE A 136 1.88 6.26 12.83
CA ILE A 136 2.10 4.92 12.28
C ILE A 136 0.81 4.49 11.56
N VAL A 137 0.93 4.25 10.26
CA VAL A 137 -0.13 3.66 9.45
C VAL A 137 0.20 2.21 9.20
N TYR A 138 -0.76 1.34 9.45
CA TYR A 138 -0.66 -0.08 9.14
C TYR A 138 -1.40 -0.40 7.86
N ALA A 139 -0.98 -1.47 7.20
CA ALA A 139 -1.75 -2.05 6.13
C ALA A 139 -1.70 -3.57 6.14
N SER A 140 -2.74 -4.17 5.58
CA SER A 140 -2.80 -5.60 5.31
C SER A 140 -3.51 -5.81 3.99
N TRP A 141 -3.40 -7.03 3.48
CA TRP A 141 -3.99 -7.40 2.21
C TRP A 141 -4.52 -8.82 2.26
N HIS A 142 -5.70 -9.02 1.69
CA HIS A 142 -6.35 -10.32 1.57
C HIS A 142 -7.21 -10.38 0.30
N LYS A 143 -6.93 -11.33 -0.58
CA LYS A 143 -7.63 -11.51 -1.87
C LYS A 143 -7.61 -10.20 -2.67
N GLN A 144 -8.76 -9.62 -2.98
CA GLN A 144 -8.86 -8.39 -3.77
C GLN A 144 -8.86 -7.11 -2.91
N LYS A 145 -8.68 -7.22 -1.59
CA LYS A 145 -8.86 -6.10 -0.65
C LYS A 145 -7.57 -5.70 0.02
N VAL A 146 -7.20 -4.43 -0.11
CA VAL A 146 -6.16 -3.77 0.70
C VAL A 146 -6.84 -3.02 1.85
N PHE A 147 -6.32 -3.19 3.06
CA PHE A 147 -6.79 -2.55 4.28
C PHE A 147 -5.70 -1.61 4.77
N ILE A 148 -6.05 -0.37 5.10
CA ILE A 148 -5.10 0.66 5.56
C ILE A 148 -5.70 1.34 6.79
N TYR A 149 -5.01 1.37 7.93
CA TYR A 149 -5.62 1.71 9.22
C TYR A 149 -4.62 2.25 10.28
N LEU A 150 -5.12 3.02 11.26
CA LEU A 150 -4.29 3.63 12.33
C LEU A 150 -3.99 2.68 13.51
N ASP A 151 -4.94 1.81 13.89
CA ASP A 151 -4.78 0.92 15.04
C ASP A 151 -4.30 -0.46 14.61
N LYS A 152 -3.22 -1.00 15.19
CA LYS A 152 -2.82 -2.40 14.95
C LYS A 152 -4.00 -3.34 15.26
N LYS A 153 -4.71 -3.78 14.23
CA LYS A 153 -5.73 -4.82 14.39
C LYS A 153 -5.03 -6.05 14.98
N PRO A 154 -5.52 -6.61 16.11
CA PRO A 154 -5.05 -7.91 16.54
C PRO A 154 -5.33 -8.91 15.40
N LEU A 155 -4.36 -9.79 15.13
CA LEU A 155 -4.55 -10.89 14.19
C LEU A 155 -5.85 -11.63 14.56
N PRO A 156 -6.66 -12.08 13.58
CA PRO A 156 -7.58 -13.16 13.89
C PRO A 156 -6.71 -14.29 14.43
N LEU A 157 -6.83 -14.57 15.74
CA LEU A 157 -6.22 -15.74 16.34
C LEU A 157 -6.60 -16.91 15.43
N GLU A 158 -5.59 -17.65 14.96
CA GLU A 158 -5.85 -18.94 14.32
C GLU A 158 -6.91 -19.65 15.16
N LYS A 159 -7.95 -20.14 14.50
CA LYS A 159 -8.96 -20.96 15.15
C LYS A 159 -8.19 -22.03 15.91
N THR A 160 -8.13 -21.89 17.24
CA THR A 160 -7.72 -22.99 18.09
C THR A 160 -8.83 -24.01 17.91
N TYR A 161 -8.65 -24.93 16.97
CA TYR A 161 -9.43 -26.15 16.95
C TYR A 161 -9.13 -26.81 18.28
N LYS A 162 -10.08 -26.71 19.20
CA LYS A 162 -10.14 -27.65 20.31
C LYS A 162 -10.57 -28.96 19.67
N GLU A 163 -9.64 -29.88 19.53
CA GLU A 163 -9.94 -31.31 19.42
C GLU A 163 -10.67 -31.79 20.69
#